data_AF-A0A4Q6B3C6-F1
#
_entry.id   AF-A0A4Q6B3C6-F1
#
_cell.length_a   1.000
_cell.length_b   1.000
_cell.length_c   1.000
_cell.angle_alpha   90.00
_cell.angle_beta   90.00
_cell.angle_gamma   90.00
#
_symmetry.space_group_name_H-M   'P 1'
#
loop_
_entity.id
_entity.type
_entity.pdbx_description
1 polymer ?
#
loop_
_entity_poly.entity_id
_entity_poly.type
_entity_poly.pdbx_seq_one_letter_code
_entity_poly.pdbx_strand_id
1 'polypeptide(L)'
;MATVTLRDIVKVYGEFVAIKGIDLDIEDGTFVVLVGPSGCGKSTLLRMIAGLETISHGELKIGEKVVNDLPSRERGISMVFQSYALYPHMSVKDNLGFGTPEMRSPKPRLSFTLMCG
;
A
#
# COMPACT_ATOMS: atom_id res chain seq x y z
N MET A 1 8.55 -5.25 10.96
CA MET A 1 8.93 -4.14 10.08
C MET A 1 9.89 -4.76 9.05
N ALA A 2 9.78 -4.42 7.77
CA ALA A 2 10.39 -5.17 6.66
C ALA A 2 10.94 -4.23 5.58
N THR A 3 12.02 -4.65 4.91
CA THR A 3 12.56 -3.97 3.73
C THR A 3 11.61 -4.06 2.55
N VAL A 4 11.70 -3.14 1.60
CA VAL A 4 11.00 -3.22 0.31
C VAL A 4 12.01 -3.00 -0.81
N THR A 5 12.12 -3.96 -1.72
CA THR A 5 13.06 -3.92 -2.84
C THR A 5 12.30 -4.05 -4.15
N LEU A 6 12.56 -3.12 -5.06
CA LEU A 6 12.07 -3.10 -6.43
C LEU A 6 13.28 -3.29 -7.34
N ARG A 7 13.17 -4.24 -8.28
CA ARG A 7 14.17 -4.49 -9.32
C ARG A 7 13.52 -4.45 -10.69
N ASP A 8 14.01 -3.53 -11.52
CA ASP A 8 13.53 -3.31 -12.88
C ASP A 8 12.00 -3.29 -13.02
N ILE A 9 11.32 -2.56 -12.12
CA ILE A 9 9.86 -2.52 -12.13
C ILE A 9 9.34 -1.72 -13.33
N VAL A 10 8.58 -2.39 -14.19
CA VAL A 10 7.91 -1.80 -15.36
C VAL A 10 6.41 -1.94 -15.22
N LYS A 11 5.68 -0.90 -15.65
CA LYS A 11 4.23 -0.94 -15.81
C LYS A 11 3.83 -0.50 -17.21
N VAL A 12 3.09 -1.37 -17.90
CA VAL A 12 2.54 -1.14 -19.24
C VAL A 12 1.02 -1.24 -19.20
N TYR A 13 0.35 -0.32 -19.87
CA TYR A 13 -1.09 -0.32 -20.15
C TYR A 13 -1.29 -0.30 -21.67
N GLY A 14 -1.54 -1.46 -22.28
CA GLY A 14 -1.61 -1.58 -23.74
C GLY A 14 -0.28 -1.15 -24.38
N GLU A 15 -0.29 -0.09 -25.19
CA GLU A 15 0.94 0.46 -25.80
C GLU A 15 1.63 1.52 -24.93
N PHE A 16 1.00 1.97 -23.84
CA PHE A 16 1.53 3.03 -22.99
C PHE A 16 2.38 2.48 -21.84
N VAL A 17 3.66 2.84 -21.80
CA VAL A 17 4.57 2.48 -20.70
C VAL A 17 4.53 3.57 -19.62
N ALA A 18 3.80 3.29 -18.53
CA ALA A 18 3.62 4.21 -17.42
C ALA A 18 4.83 4.28 -16.48
N ILE A 19 5.53 3.16 -16.29
CA ILE A 19 6.79 3.08 -15.53
C ILE A 19 7.78 2.29 -16.37
N LYS A 20 8.99 2.85 -16.58
CA LYS A 20 9.98 2.41 -17.58
C LYS A 20 11.20 1.67 -16.97
N GLY A 21 11.02 0.99 -15.85
CA GLY A 21 12.11 0.41 -15.07
C GLY A 21 12.45 1.30 -13.89
N ILE A 22 12.26 0.78 -12.68
CA ILE A 22 12.64 1.43 -11.43
C ILE A 22 13.33 0.38 -10.55
N ASP A 23 14.52 0.74 -10.08
CA ASP A 23 15.20 0.09 -8.97
C ASP A 23 15.09 0.97 -7.72
N LEU A 24 14.66 0.38 -6.61
CA LEU A 24 14.51 1.09 -5.35
C LEU A 24 14.70 0.12 -4.20
N ASP A 25 15.50 0.53 -3.21
CA ASP A 25 15.65 -0.17 -1.94
C ASP A 25 15.18 0.73 -0.80
N ILE A 26 14.22 0.23 -0.04
CA ILE A 26 13.68 0.88 1.15
C ILE A 26 14.08 0.02 2.33
N GLU A 27 14.97 0.57 3.17
CA GLU A 27 15.42 -0.09 4.38
C GLU A 27 14.31 -0.10 5.44
N ASP A 28 14.39 -1.08 6.35
CA ASP A 28 13.44 -1.19 7.43
C ASP A 28 13.46 0.03 8.35
N GLY A 29 12.29 0.47 8.81
CA GLY A 29 12.16 1.64 9.69
C GLY A 29 12.39 3.00 9.01
N THR A 30 12.59 3.04 7.68
CA THR A 30 12.77 4.31 6.97
C THR A 30 11.44 4.97 6.60
N PHE A 31 11.49 6.30 6.50
CA PHE A 31 10.39 7.11 5.99
C PHE A 31 10.76 7.63 4.61
N VAL A 32 10.13 7.08 3.57
CA VAL A 32 10.42 7.42 2.17
C VAL A 32 9.30 8.26 1.58
N VAL A 33 9.67 9.35 0.89
CA VAL A 33 8.74 10.25 0.20
C VAL A 33 9.00 10.20 -1.30
N LEU A 34 7.96 9.86 -2.08
CA LEU A 34 8.02 9.90 -3.54
C LEU A 34 7.58 11.28 -4.04
N VAL A 35 8.48 12.04 -4.65
CA VAL A 35 8.23 13.39 -5.19
C VAL A 35 8.38 13.39 -6.71
N GLY A 36 7.52 14.15 -7.39
CA GLY A 36 7.60 14.35 -8.83
C GLY A 36 6.34 15.03 -9.39
N PRO A 37 6.36 15.46 -10.66
CA PRO A 37 5.22 16.16 -11.29
C PRO A 37 3.97 15.28 -11.40
N SER A 38 2.82 15.89 -11.65
CA SER A 38 1.59 15.13 -11.92
C SER A 38 1.78 14.18 -13.10
N GLY A 39 1.29 12.94 -12.96
CA GLY A 39 1.43 11.91 -14.00
C GLY A 39 2.76 11.15 -14.03
N CYS A 40 3.73 11.46 -13.17
CA CYS A 40 5.04 10.77 -13.18
C CYS A 40 5.04 9.33 -12.60
N GLY A 41 3.86 8.74 -12.34
CA GLY A 41 3.75 7.34 -11.91
C GLY A 41 3.79 7.05 -10.41
N LYS A 42 3.83 8.07 -9.52
CA LYS A 42 3.85 7.89 -8.05
C LYS A 42 2.72 6.99 -7.53
N SER A 43 1.47 7.35 -7.84
CA SER A 43 0.30 6.61 -7.38
C SER A 43 0.24 5.22 -8.01
N THR A 44 0.73 5.06 -9.24
CA THR A 44 0.88 3.76 -9.91
C THR A 44 1.87 2.86 -9.15
N LEU A 45 3.04 3.40 -8.78
CA LEU A 45 4.06 2.67 -8.02
C LEU A 45 3.53 2.23 -6.65
N LEU A 46 2.89 3.14 -5.91
CA LEU A 46 2.30 2.83 -4.60
C LEU A 46 1.21 1.75 -4.69
N ARG A 47 0.36 1.80 -5.72
CA ARG A 47 -0.67 0.77 -5.95
C ARG A 47 -0.05 -0.59 -6.31
N MET A 48 1.04 -0.62 -7.07
CA MET A 48 1.76 -1.86 -7.37
C MET A 48 2.39 -2.46 -6.11
N ILE A 49 3.03 -1.63 -5.27
CA ILE A 49 3.60 -2.07 -3.99
C ILE A 49 2.50 -2.67 -3.11
N ALA A 50 1.36 -1.99 -2.97
CA ALA A 50 0.21 -2.44 -2.20
C ALA A 50 -0.53 -3.66 -2.79
N GLY A 51 -0.23 -4.08 -4.02
CA GLY A 51 -0.91 -5.20 -4.69
C GLY A 51 -2.31 -4.87 -5.19
N LEU A 52 -2.57 -3.60 -5.50
CA LEU A 52 -3.82 -3.10 -6.09
C LEU A 52 -3.68 -2.86 -7.60
N GLU A 53 -2.46 -2.93 -8.10
CA GLU A 53 -2.11 -2.82 -9.50
C GLU A 53 -1.08 -3.91 -9.82
N THR A 54 -1.19 -4.57 -10.97
CA THR A 54 -0.24 -5.62 -11.37
C THR A 54 1.07 -5.02 -11.85
N ILE A 55 2.17 -5.75 -11.66
CA ILE A 55 3.49 -5.41 -12.20
C ILE A 55 3.61 -6.07 -13.57
N SER A 56 4.03 -5.33 -14.61
CA SER A 56 4.18 -5.89 -15.96
C SER A 56 5.52 -6.60 -16.14
N HIS A 57 6.58 -6.07 -15.54
CA HIS A 57 7.92 -6.68 -15.52
C HIS A 57 8.68 -6.26 -14.26
N GLY A 58 9.70 -7.04 -13.90
CA GLY A 58 10.52 -6.82 -12.72
C GLY A 58 10.04 -7.58 -11.49
N GLU A 59 10.78 -7.42 -10.41
CA GLU A 59 10.58 -8.14 -9.15
C GLU A 59 10.33 -7.16 -8.01
N LEU A 60 9.28 -7.40 -7.23
CA LEU A 60 8.98 -6.69 -5.99
C LEU A 60 9.12 -7.67 -4.82
N LYS A 61 9.99 -7.30 -3.87
CA LYS A 61 10.18 -8.02 -2.62
C LYS A 61 9.76 -7.18 -1.42
N ILE A 62 9.16 -7.84 -0.43
CA ILE A 62 8.91 -7.30 0.91
C ILE A 62 9.57 -8.25 1.91
N GLY A 63 10.61 -7.77 2.59
CA GLY A 63 11.60 -8.64 3.22
C GLY A 63 12.21 -9.58 2.18
N GLU A 64 12.26 -10.87 2.52
CA GLU A 64 12.82 -11.92 1.64
C GLU A 64 11.82 -12.47 0.60
N LYS A 65 10.55 -12.06 0.66
CA LYS A 65 9.48 -12.66 -0.15
C LYS A 65 9.24 -11.87 -1.43
N VAL A 66 9.26 -12.55 -2.58
CA VAL A 66 8.72 -12.02 -3.84
C VAL A 66 7.20 -11.98 -3.74
N VAL A 67 6.60 -10.82 -3.98
CA VAL A 67 5.16 -10.60 -3.73
C VAL A 67 4.36 -10.24 -4.98
N ASN A 68 4.95 -10.29 -6.18
CA ASN A 68 4.33 -9.89 -7.45
C ASN A 68 2.90 -10.44 -7.61
N ASP A 69 2.72 -11.73 -7.35
CA ASP A 69 1.46 -12.46 -7.54
C ASP A 69 0.64 -12.62 -6.25
N LEU A 70 1.13 -12.08 -5.12
CA LEU A 70 0.38 -12.15 -3.86
C LEU A 70 -0.75 -11.12 -3.85
N PRO A 71 -1.94 -11.49 -3.36
CA PRO A 71 -3.03 -10.52 -3.17
C PRO A 71 -2.64 -9.49 -2.10
N SER A 72 -3.16 -8.28 -2.22
CA SER A 72 -2.85 -7.13 -1.33
C SER A 72 -2.88 -7.48 0.17
N ARG A 73 -3.89 -8.24 0.60
CA ARG A 73 -4.07 -8.69 2.00
C ARG A 73 -2.93 -9.54 2.56
N GLU A 74 -2.16 -10.21 1.69
CA GLU A 74 -1.05 -11.10 2.09
C GLU A 74 0.31 -10.39 2.07
N ARG A 75 0.37 -9.15 1.56
CA ARG A 75 1.61 -8.37 1.46
C ARG A 75 2.02 -7.67 2.76
N GLY A 76 1.13 -7.65 3.76
CA GLY A 76 1.40 -6.99 5.04
C GLY A 76 1.55 -5.47 4.94
N ILE A 77 0.93 -4.85 3.93
CA ILE A 77 0.94 -3.39 3.72
C ILE A 77 -0.41 -2.80 4.13
N SER A 78 -0.36 -1.69 4.87
CA SER A 78 -1.50 -0.82 5.12
C SER A 78 -1.40 0.40 4.23
N MET A 79 -2.44 0.67 3.42
CA MET A 79 -2.45 1.78 2.46
C MET A 79 -3.58 2.77 2.78
N VAL A 80 -3.27 4.05 2.69
CA VAL A 80 -4.25 5.15 2.71
C VAL A 80 -4.30 5.78 1.32
N PHE A 81 -5.50 5.93 0.76
CA PHE A 81 -5.69 6.46 -0.59
C PHE A 81 -5.79 7.98 -0.61
N GLN A 82 -5.43 8.58 -1.74
CA GLN A 82 -5.57 10.03 -1.97
C GLN A 82 -7.04 10.49 -2.00
N SER A 83 -7.96 9.62 -2.46
CA SER A 83 -9.39 9.87 -2.42
C SER A 83 -10.00 9.14 -1.24
N TYR A 84 -10.63 9.89 -0.34
CA TYR A 84 -11.21 9.35 0.89
C TYR A 84 -12.33 8.36 0.60
N ALA A 85 -12.20 7.14 1.13
CA ALA A 85 -13.24 6.13 1.13
C ALA A 85 -13.77 5.96 2.56
N LEU A 86 -14.48 6.98 3.04
CA LEU A 86 -15.21 6.89 4.31
C LEU A 86 -16.55 6.18 4.05
N TYR A 87 -17.00 5.38 5.03
CA TYR A 87 -18.36 4.86 5.07
C TYR A 87 -19.28 5.94 5.63
N PRO A 88 -20.10 6.61 4.78
CA PRO A 88 -20.83 7.82 5.18
C PRO A 88 -21.95 7.53 6.19
N HIS A 89 -22.37 6.28 6.30
CA HIS A 89 -23.39 5.79 7.22
C HIS A 89 -22.80 5.30 8.56
N MET A 90 -21.50 5.48 8.77
CA MET A 90 -20.79 5.05 9.99
C MET A 90 -20.22 6.25 10.74
N SER A 91 -20.14 6.18 12.07
CA SER A 91 -19.47 7.22 12.86
C SER A 91 -17.96 7.23 12.58
N VAL A 92 -17.25 8.28 13.00
CA VAL A 92 -15.78 8.34 12.90
C VAL A 92 -15.13 7.15 13.61
N LYS A 93 -15.60 6.81 14.82
CA LYS A 93 -15.10 5.68 15.60
C LYS A 93 -15.27 4.36 14.84
N ASP A 94 -16.43 4.18 14.21
CA ASP A 94 -16.72 2.96 13.47
C ASP A 94 -15.92 2.91 12.15
N ASN A 95 -15.69 4.04 11.48
CA ASN A 95 -14.79 4.10 10.33
C ASN A 95 -13.35 3.70 10.70
N LEU A 96 -12.84 4.21 11.83
CA LEU A 96 -11.48 3.89 12.29
C LEU A 96 -11.34 2.42 12.74
N GLY A 97 -12.40 1.83 13.28
CA GLY A 97 -12.40 0.43 13.71
C GLY A 97 -12.66 -0.56 12.57
N PHE A 98 -13.10 -0.08 11.42
CA PHE A 98 -13.53 -0.93 10.31
C PHE A 98 -12.36 -1.76 9.78
N GLY A 99 -12.57 -3.07 9.67
CA GLY A 99 -11.53 -4.02 9.24
C GLY A 99 -10.65 -4.57 10.37
N THR A 100 -10.80 -4.10 11.61
CA THR A 100 -10.10 -4.69 12.76
C THR A 100 -10.75 -6.00 13.23
N PRO A 101 -9.96 -6.97 13.74
CA PRO A 101 -10.51 -8.18 14.38
C PRO A 101 -11.45 -7.88 15.55
N GLU A 102 -11.15 -6.84 16.36
CA GLU A 102 -12.01 -6.38 17.46
C GLU A 102 -13.46 -6.10 17.01
N MET A 103 -13.66 -5.57 15.80
CA MET A 103 -14.99 -5.24 15.29
C MET A 103 -15.83 -6.48 14.95
N ARG A 104 -15.20 -7.64 14.73
CA ARG A 104 -15.88 -8.92 14.47
C ARG A 104 -16.26 -9.68 15.75
N SER A 105 -15.91 -9.15 16.92
CA SER A 105 -16.13 -9.82 18.20
C SER A 105 -17.59 -9.64 18.68
N PRO A 106 -18.18 -10.62 19.40
CA PRO A 106 -19.55 -10.53 19.92
C PRO A 106 -19.80 -9.35 20.87
N LYS A 107 -18.73 -8.82 21.47
CA LYS A 107 -18.72 -7.59 22.27
C LYS A 107 -17.61 -6.68 21.72
N PRO A 108 -17.88 -5.89 20.66
CA PRO A 108 -16.86 -5.06 20.06
C PRO A 108 -16.40 -4.00 21.06
N ARG A 109 -15.11 -3.97 21.38
CA ARG A 109 -14.51 -3.05 22.35
C ARG A 109 -13.39 -2.27 21.67
N LEU A 110 -13.77 -1.23 20.94
CA LEU A 110 -12.83 -0.32 20.29
C LEU A 110 -12.25 0.64 21.34
N SER A 111 -11.01 0.39 21.77
CA SER A 111 -10.21 1.30 22.58
C SER A 111 -9.23 2.03 21.67
N PHE A 112 -9.53 3.30 21.35
CA PHE A 112 -8.61 4.17 20.62
C PHE A 112 -7.86 5.03 21.62
N THR A 113 -6.58 4.73 21.84
CA THR A 113 -5.66 5.69 22.47
C THR A 113 -5.02 6.50 21.36
N LEU A 114 -5.55 7.70 21.11
CA LEU A 114 -4.84 8.71 20.32
C LEU A 114 -3.68 9.21 21.18
N MET A 115 -2.48 8.67 20.95
CA MET A 115 -1.26 9.30 21.42
C MET A 115 -1.00 10.51 20.51
N CYS A 116 -1.63 11.64 20.83
CA CYS A 116 -1.11 12.93 20.44
C CYS A 116 0.18 13.14 21.23
N GLY A 117 1.33 12.98 20.55
CA GLY A 117 2.60 13.55 20.98
C GLY A 117 2.63 15.04 20.70
#